data_AF-A0A949WZ38-F1
#
_entry.id   AF-A0A949WZ38-F1
#
_cell.length_a   1.000
_cell.length_b   1.000
_cell.length_c   1.000
_cell.angle_alpha   90.00
_cell.angle_beta   90.00
_cell.angle_gamma   90.00
#
_symmetry.space_group_name_H-M   'P 1'
#
loop_
_entity.id
_entity.type
_entity.pdbx_description
1 polymer ?
#
loop_
_entity_poly.entity_id
_entity_poly.type
_entity_poly.pdbx_seq_one_letter_code
_entity_poly.pdbx_strand_id
1 'polypeptide(L)'
;MAHWRDTMRPMRFFGIDARATIPLLLFIMHAETWTFMLAVGTATLFTFLERKGLTVPAAIRAGRAWIAGEVRPAVPWWERRHHVDYRK
;
A
#
# COMPACT_ATOMS: atom_id res chain seq x y z
N MET A 1 23.73 -1.60 21.08
CA MET A 1 23.52 -2.98 20.61
C MET A 1 22.24 -3.01 19.82
N ALA A 2 22.27 -3.45 18.57
CA ALA A 2 21.08 -3.51 17.71
C ALA A 2 20.08 -4.53 18.29
N HIS A 3 18.88 -4.08 18.63
CA HIS A 3 17.82 -4.94 19.14
C HIS A 3 17.06 -5.52 17.93
N TRP A 4 16.78 -6.82 17.95
CA TRP A 4 16.12 -7.54 16.84
C TRP A 4 14.74 -6.98 16.45
N ARG A 5 14.11 -6.16 17.30
CA ARG A 5 12.87 -5.44 16.98
C ARG A 5 13.08 -4.29 15.99
N ASP A 6 14.29 -3.73 15.93
CA ASP A 6 14.57 -2.55 15.12
C ASP A 6 14.88 -2.88 13.65
N THR A 7 15.16 -4.15 13.32
CA THR A 7 15.36 -4.62 11.94
C THR A 7 14.09 -4.54 11.10
N MET A 8 12.91 -4.44 11.74
CA MET A 8 11.62 -4.38 11.07
C MET A 8 11.17 -2.94 10.76
N ARG A 9 11.89 -1.92 11.25
CA ARG A 9 11.53 -0.52 11.00
C ARG A 9 11.82 -0.16 9.54
N PRO A 10 10.90 0.55 8.86
CA PRO A 10 11.13 0.98 7.48
C PRO A 10 12.32 1.94 7.42
N MET A 11 13.11 1.83 6.34
CA MET A 11 14.24 2.73 6.11
C MET A 11 13.73 4.14 5.82
N ARG A 12 14.29 5.12 6.53
CA ARG A 12 13.91 6.54 6.43
C ARG A 12 15.08 7.33 5.86
N PHE A 13 14.79 8.26 4.97
CA PHE A 13 15.73 9.20 4.39
C PHE A 13 15.28 10.62 4.74
N PHE A 14 16.06 11.34 5.56
CA PHE A 14 15.71 12.66 6.09
C PHE A 14 14.31 12.75 6.75
N GLY A 15 13.87 11.66 7.38
CA GLY A 15 12.57 11.61 8.06
C GLY A 15 11.38 11.23 7.17
N ILE A 16 11.59 11.13 5.85
CA ILE A 16 10.61 10.65 4.86
C ILE A 16 10.89 9.17 4.56
N ASP A 17 9.88 8.38 4.18
CA ASP A 17 10.08 7.02 3.67
C ASP A 17 11.09 7.02 2.51
N ALA A 18 12.14 6.19 2.60
CA ALA A 18 13.21 6.12 1.60
C ALA A 18 12.71 5.82 0.18
N ARG A 19 11.52 5.23 0.04
CA ARG A 19 10.90 4.93 -1.26
C ARG A 19 10.41 6.20 -1.97
N ALA A 20 9.99 7.22 -1.23
CA ALA A 20 9.62 8.52 -1.80
C ALA A 20 10.83 9.31 -2.30
N THR A 21 12.05 8.90 -1.94
CA THR A 21 13.29 9.52 -2.42
C THR A 21 13.59 9.18 -3.88
N ILE A 22 13.07 8.07 -4.42
CA ILE A 22 13.30 7.68 -5.82
C ILE A 22 12.75 8.74 -6.81
N PRO A 23 11.49 9.19 -6.69
CA PRO A 23 10.95 10.34 -7.43
C PRO A 23 11.77 11.63 -7.28
N LEU A 24 12.25 11.90 -6.07
CA LEU A 24 13.05 13.09 -5.79
C LEU A 24 14.40 13.03 -6.53
N LEU A 25 15.00 11.84 -6.59
CA LEU A 25 16.24 11.59 -7.32
C LEU A 25 16.03 11.75 -8.84
N LEU A 26 14.90 11.26 -9.37
CA LEU A 26 14.49 11.50 -10.76
C LEU A 26 14.34 12.99 -11.07
N PHE A 27 13.73 13.78 -10.18
CA PHE A 27 13.62 15.23 -10.34
C PHE A 27 15.00 15.91 -10.37
N ILE A 28 15.94 15.48 -9.54
CA ILE A 28 17.32 16.01 -9.55
C ILE A 28 18.02 15.70 -10.89
N MET A 29 17.77 14.53 -11.48
CA MET A 29 18.36 14.16 -12.79
C MET A 29 17.66 14.81 -13.98
N HIS A 30 16.35 15.05 -13.89
CA HIS A 30 15.54 15.61 -14.95
C HIS A 30 14.59 16.64 -14.34
N ALA A 31 15.08 17.88 -14.17
CA ALA A 31 14.33 18.98 -13.54
C ALA A 31 13.28 19.56 -14.50
N GLU A 32 12.16 18.85 -14.64
CA GLU A 32 11.02 19.23 -15.47
C GLU A 32 9.78 19.37 -14.56
N THR A 33 8.79 20.14 -14.98
CA THR A 33 7.55 20.37 -14.24
C THR A 33 6.81 19.06 -13.87
N TRP A 34 6.78 18.06 -14.77
CA TRP A 34 6.15 16.77 -14.57
C TRP A 34 6.90 15.93 -13.55
N THR A 35 8.24 15.93 -13.53
CA THR A 35 9.02 15.21 -12.51
C THR A 35 8.88 15.88 -11.15
N PHE A 36 8.77 17.21 -11.11
CA PHE A 36 8.45 17.94 -9.89
C PHE A 36 7.07 17.55 -9.34
N MET A 37 6.03 17.55 -10.18
CA MET A 37 4.69 17.11 -9.79
C MET A 37 4.69 15.66 -9.30
N LEU A 38 5.44 14.78 -9.96
CA LEU A 38 5.58 13.38 -9.55
C LEU A 38 6.29 13.25 -8.20
N ALA A 39 7.38 13.99 -7.99
CA ALA A 39 8.11 14.00 -6.72
C ALA A 39 7.25 14.51 -5.55
N VAL A 40 6.52 15.62 -5.74
CA VAL A 40 5.63 16.18 -4.72
C VAL A 40 4.43 15.25 -4.47
N GLY A 41 3.81 14.72 -5.53
CA GLY A 41 2.66 13.83 -5.44
C GLY A 41 2.98 12.54 -4.70
N THR A 42 4.11 11.91 -5.03
CA THR A 42 4.58 10.70 -4.33
C THR A 42 4.95 11.04 -2.88
N ALA A 43 5.76 12.07 -2.62
CA ALA A 43 6.10 12.47 -1.25
C ALA A 43 4.85 12.69 -0.37
N THR A 44 3.83 13.36 -0.92
CA THR A 44 2.55 13.61 -0.24
C THR A 44 1.81 12.30 0.04
N LEU A 45 1.69 11.42 -0.97
CA LEU A 45 1.03 10.12 -0.83
C LEU A 45 1.69 9.26 0.24
N PHE A 46 3.02 9.12 0.19
CA PHE A 46 3.77 8.32 1.16
C PHE A 46 3.68 8.89 2.57
N THR A 47 3.75 10.22 2.72
CA THR A 47 3.55 10.89 4.02
C THR A 47 2.15 10.63 4.57
N PHE A 48 1.13 10.65 3.71
CA PHE A 48 -0.25 10.34 4.10
C PHE A 48 -0.40 8.89 4.57
N LEU A 49 0.18 7.94 3.84
CA LEU A 49 0.18 6.52 4.21
C LEU A 49 0.95 6.26 5.51
N GLU A 50 2.08 6.95 5.71
CA GLU A 50 2.87 6.87 6.95
C GLU A 50 2.08 7.38 8.16
N ARG A 51 1.32 8.48 8.01
CA ARG A 51 0.39 8.97 9.05
C ARG A 51 -0.70 7.97 9.42
N LYS A 52 -1.06 7.06 8.51
CA LYS A 52 -1.98 5.95 8.76
C LYS A 52 -1.30 4.72 9.35
N GLY A 53 0.02 4.73 9.55
CA GLY A 53 0.80 3.58 10.00
C GLY A 53 0.89 2.47 8.94
N LEU A 54 0.58 2.78 7.67
CA LEU A 54 0.58 1.81 6.59
C LEU A 54 1.95 1.80 5.91
N THR A 55 2.56 0.62 5.84
CA THR A 55 3.68 0.38 4.92
C THR A 55 3.16 0.28 3.48
N VAL A 56 3.96 0.56 2.46
CA VAL A 56 3.55 0.39 1.04
C VAL A 56 2.86 -0.95 0.74
N PRO A 57 3.42 -2.12 1.11
CA PRO A 57 2.74 -3.39 0.86
C PRO A 57 1.41 -3.50 1.63
N ALA A 58 1.31 -2.92 2.83
CA ALA A 58 0.03 -2.85 3.56
C ALA A 58 -0.97 -1.91 2.89
N ALA A 59 -0.52 -0.77 2.37
CA ALA A 59 -1.34 0.18 1.62
C ALA A 59 -1.89 -0.44 0.34
N ILE A 60 -1.08 -1.19 -0.41
CA ILE A 60 -1.52 -1.95 -1.60
C ILE A 60 -2.57 -3.00 -1.21
N ARG A 61 -2.34 -3.74 -0.11
CA ARG A 61 -3.32 -4.71 0.40
C ARG A 61 -4.63 -4.04 0.81
N ALA A 62 -4.55 -2.90 1.50
CA ALA A 62 -5.70 -2.12 1.91
C ALA A 62 -6.46 -1.56 0.70
N GLY A 63 -5.75 -1.04 -0.31
CA GLY A 63 -6.34 -0.58 -1.56
C GLY A 63 -7.03 -1.71 -2.33
N ARG A 64 -6.39 -2.88 -2.44
CA ARG A 64 -7.01 -4.05 -3.07
C ARG A 64 -8.24 -4.55 -2.29
N ALA A 65 -8.15 -4.53 -0.96
CA ALA A 65 -9.25 -4.84 -0.08
C ALA A 65 -10.44 -3.87 -0.26
N TRP A 66 -10.13 -2.58 -0.45
CA TRP A 66 -11.12 -1.55 -0.70
C TRP A 66 -11.79 -1.72 -2.07
N ILE A 67 -11.01 -1.99 -3.13
CA ILE A 67 -11.54 -2.26 -4.48
C ILE A 67 -12.40 -3.53 -4.51
N ALA A 68 -12.01 -4.58 -3.79
CA ALA A 68 -12.78 -5.83 -3.71
C ALA A 68 -14.13 -5.70 -2.99
N GLY A 69 -14.33 -4.62 -2.22
CA GLY A 69 -15.55 -4.37 -1.48
C GLY A 69 -15.67 -5.17 -0.16
N GLU A 70 -16.84 -5.00 0.47
CA GLU A 70 -17.18 -5.57 1.77
C GLU A 70 -17.42 -7.09 1.71
N VAL A 71 -18.06 -7.57 0.64
CA VAL A 71 -18.46 -8.97 0.52
C VAL A 71 -17.32 -9.80 -0.08
N ARG A 72 -16.74 -10.65 0.75
CA ARG A 72 -15.70 -11.61 0.34
C ARG A 72 -16.21 -13.02 0.54
N PRO A 73 -16.94 -13.59 -0.44
CA PRO A 73 -17.47 -14.92 -0.29
C PRO A 73 -16.28 -15.91 -0.27
N ALA A 74 -16.26 -16.80 0.71
CA ALA A 74 -15.24 -17.85 0.80
C ALA A 74 -15.30 -18.83 -0.38
N VAL A 75 -16.49 -18.94 -1.00
CA VAL A 75 -16.78 -19.82 -2.12
C VAL A 75 -17.29 -18.97 -3.29
N PRO A 76 -16.75 -19.11 -4.51
CA PRO A 76 -17.28 -18.45 -5.69
C PRO A 76 -18.77 -18.78 -5.87
N TRP A 77 -19.54 -17.87 -6.49
CA TRP A 77 -20.99 -18.07 -6.62
C TRP A 77 -21.37 -19.34 -7.37
N TRP A 78 -20.54 -19.80 -8.31
CA TRP A 78 -20.77 -21.00 -9.12
C TRP A 78 -20.53 -22.32 -8.37
N GLU A 79 -19.84 -22.28 -7.23
CA GLU A 79 -19.51 -23.48 -6.43
C GLU A 79 -20.34 -23.54 -5.14
N ARG A 80 -21.28 -22.60 -4.95
CA ARG A 80 -22.20 -22.63 -3.82
C ARG A 80 -23.09 -23.86 -3.92
N ARG A 81 -22.96 -24.78 -2.96
CA ARG A 81 -23.88 -25.91 -2.80
C ARG A 81 -25.26 -25.38 -2.44
N HIS A 82 -26.26 -25.71 -3.26
CA HIS A 82 -27.65 -25.48 -2.91
C HIS A 82 -28.04 -26.45 -1.79
N HIS A 83 -28.71 -25.94 -0.75
CA HIS A 83 -29.31 -26.80 0.26
C HIS A 83 -30.38 -27.66 -0.43
N VAL A 84 -30.14 -28.97 -0.47
CA VAL A 84 -31.16 -29.94 -0.86
C VAL A 84 -31.92 -30.31 0.41
N ASP A 85 -33.20 -29.94 0.48
CA ASP A 85 -34.06 -30.41 1.56
C ASP A 85 -34.48 -31.85 1.25
N TYR A 86 -34.04 -32.78 2.08
CA TYR A 86 -34.28 -34.22 1.89
C TYR A 86 -35.64 -34.67 2.45
N ARG A 87 -36.45 -33.75 2.99
CA ARG A 87 -37.72 -34.09 3.59
C ARG A 87 -38.85 -34.11 2.55
N LYS A 88 -39.31 -35.32 2.22
CA LYS A 88 -40.63 -35.60 1.64
C LYS A 88 -41.64 -35.87 2.75
#